data_AF-A0A382KX94-F1
#
_entry.id   AF-A0A382KX94-F1
#
_cell.length_a   1.000
_cell.length_b   1.000
_cell.length_c   1.000
_cell.angle_alpha   90.00
_cell.angle_beta   90.00
_cell.angle_gamma   90.00
#
_symmetry.space_group_name_H-M   'P 1'
#
loop_
_entity.id
_entity.type
_entity.pdbx_description
1 polymer ?
#
loop_
_entity_poly.entity_id
_entity_poly.type
_entity_poly.pdbx_seq_one_letter_code
_entity_poly.pdbx_strand_id
1 'polypeptide(L)'
;MALVSPGVQVSVIDESFYTPAEPGTVPMIFVASAQDKTSSSGTGTASGTTAANAGKVNLITSQRELAETFGDPTFTKDGNNNPIHGGELNEWGLQAAYSYLGVANRAYVVRAAVDTGELNASATTPAANPPSGTYWLDTANTEWGVFVWNGNASTTTGGQTFTKHDPIVITDKTNCVGGVAGAVPKTSIGAVGDYAINATT
;
A
#
# COMPACT_ATOMS: atom_id res chain seq x y z
N MET A 1 -44.36 -4.85 -30.00
CA MET A 1 -44.24 -5.03 -31.47
C MET A 1 -42.83 -5.54 -31.72
N ALA A 2 -42.71 -6.80 -32.15
CA ALA A 2 -41.44 -7.52 -32.20
C ALA A 2 -40.65 -7.14 -33.47
N LEU A 3 -39.37 -6.82 -33.30
CA LEU A 3 -38.37 -6.85 -34.37
C LEU A 3 -37.47 -8.04 -34.09
N VAL A 4 -37.61 -9.10 -34.89
CA VAL A 4 -36.70 -10.24 -34.94
C VAL A 4 -35.67 -9.96 -36.02
N SER A 5 -34.49 -9.53 -35.59
CA SER A 5 -33.25 -9.57 -36.37
C SER A 5 -32.19 -10.18 -35.44
N PRO A 6 -31.31 -11.10 -35.91
CA PRO A 6 -30.25 -11.66 -35.08
C PRO A 6 -29.16 -10.62 -34.85
N GLY A 7 -29.47 -9.63 -34.00
CA GLY A 7 -28.53 -8.64 -33.50
C GLY A 7 -28.41 -8.76 -31.98
N VAL A 8 -27.23 -8.45 -31.44
CA VAL A 8 -27.04 -8.32 -30.00
C VAL A 8 -27.83 -7.11 -29.53
N GLN A 9 -28.85 -7.35 -28.70
CA GLN A 9 -29.56 -6.29 -28.00
C GLN A 9 -28.71 -5.87 -26.79
N VAL A 10 -28.03 -4.73 -26.90
CA VAL A 10 -27.40 -4.08 -25.75
C VAL A 10 -28.47 -3.25 -25.05
N SER A 11 -28.95 -3.75 -23.91
CA SER A 11 -29.72 -2.94 -22.98
C SER A 11 -28.73 -2.31 -22.00
N VAL A 12 -28.62 -0.98 -22.04
CA VAL A 12 -28.04 -0.25 -20.91
C VAL A 12 -29.14 -0.23 -19.85
N ILE A 13 -29.07 -1.17 -18.91
CA ILE A 13 -29.88 -1.10 -17.70
C ILE A 13 -29.16 -0.08 -16.82
N ASP A 14 -29.77 1.08 -16.67
CA ASP A 14 -29.36 1.99 -15.61
C ASP A 14 -29.85 1.39 -14.28
N GLU A 15 -28.91 0.79 -13.53
CA GLU A 15 -29.17 0.26 -12.20
C GLU A 15 -29.21 1.37 -11.13
N SER A 16 -29.11 2.66 -11.51
CA SER A 16 -29.30 3.75 -10.56
C SER A 16 -30.77 3.90 -10.17
N PHE A 17 -31.20 3.09 -9.20
CA PHE A 17 -32.52 3.23 -8.59
C PHE A 17 -32.49 4.32 -7.52
N TYR A 18 -33.22 5.41 -7.75
CA TYR A 18 -33.44 6.44 -6.72
C TYR A 18 -34.71 6.10 -5.93
N THR A 19 -34.56 5.47 -4.77
CA THR A 19 -35.66 5.32 -3.82
C THR A 19 -36.05 6.69 -3.24
N PRO A 20 -37.33 7.09 -3.24
CA PRO A 20 -37.77 8.32 -2.59
C PRO A 20 -37.38 8.34 -1.10
N ALA A 21 -37.01 9.50 -0.57
CA ALA A 21 -36.73 9.68 0.85
C ALA A 21 -38.04 9.66 1.65
N GLU A 22 -38.56 8.47 1.94
CA GLU A 22 -39.60 8.34 2.96
C GLU A 22 -38.97 8.58 4.35
N PRO A 23 -39.68 9.15 5.35
CA PRO A 23 -39.14 9.38 6.69
C PRO A 23 -38.80 8.03 7.37
N GLY A 24 -37.58 7.56 7.13
CA GLY A 24 -37.06 6.29 7.62
C GLY A 24 -35.75 6.48 8.37
N THR A 25 -35.43 5.51 9.22
CA THR A 25 -34.15 5.44 9.94
C THR A 25 -33.00 5.37 8.94
N VAL A 26 -32.03 6.29 9.06
CA VAL A 26 -30.78 6.24 8.28
C VAL A 26 -29.75 5.45 9.09
N PRO A 27 -29.29 4.27 8.63
CA PRO A 27 -28.33 3.48 9.36
C PRO A 27 -26.93 4.10 9.28
N MET A 28 -26.13 3.80 10.30
CA MET A 28 -24.68 3.97 10.26
C MET A 28 -24.02 2.59 10.21
N ILE A 29 -23.25 2.35 9.15
CA ILE A 29 -22.60 1.07 8.86
C ILE A 29 -21.09 1.24 9.06
N PHE A 30 -20.52 0.43 9.96
CA PHE A 30 -19.08 0.36 10.17
C PHE A 30 -18.49 -0.72 9.28
N VAL A 31 -17.43 -0.38 8.55
CA VAL A 31 -16.78 -1.29 7.60
C VAL A 31 -15.31 -1.45 7.95
N ALA A 32 -14.81 -2.69 7.92
CA ALA A 32 -13.39 -2.97 7.88
C ALA A 32 -13.00 -3.15 6.41
N SER A 33 -11.92 -2.51 5.98
CA SER A 33 -11.51 -2.48 4.58
C SER A 33 -10.03 -2.23 4.44
N ALA A 34 -9.44 -2.73 3.35
CA ALA A 34 -8.04 -2.49 3.05
C ALA A 34 -7.77 -0.99 2.88
N GLN A 35 -6.57 -0.54 3.22
CA GLN A 35 -6.19 0.85 3.01
C GLN A 35 -5.91 1.13 1.52
N ASP A 36 -6.14 2.37 1.11
CA ASP A 36 -5.74 2.92 -0.19
C ASP A 36 -6.21 2.10 -1.41
N LYS A 37 -7.41 1.52 -1.33
CA LYS A 37 -8.02 0.76 -2.43
C LYS A 37 -8.21 1.64 -3.66
N THR A 38 -8.18 1.03 -4.84
CA THR A 38 -8.55 1.71 -6.08
C THR A 38 -10.04 2.03 -6.06
N SER A 39 -10.41 3.21 -6.54
CA SER A 39 -11.81 3.57 -6.80
C SER A 39 -12.43 2.64 -7.84
N SER A 40 -13.75 2.44 -7.80
CA SER A 40 -14.45 1.60 -8.79
C SER A 40 -14.38 2.14 -10.23
N SER A 41 -14.07 3.43 -10.40
CA SER A 41 -13.78 4.03 -11.72
C SER A 41 -12.41 3.61 -12.29
N GLY A 42 -11.59 2.88 -11.51
CA GLY A 42 -10.23 2.48 -11.90
C GLY A 42 -9.23 3.63 -11.90
N THR A 43 -9.59 4.79 -11.35
CA THR A 43 -8.79 6.01 -11.38
C THR A 43 -8.51 6.50 -9.96
N GLY A 44 -7.27 6.31 -9.52
CA GLY A 44 -6.79 6.80 -8.23
C GLY A 44 -7.29 6.01 -7.02
N THR A 45 -6.99 6.55 -5.85
CA THR A 45 -7.31 5.96 -4.54
C THR A 45 -8.72 6.36 -4.11
N ALA A 46 -9.50 5.37 -3.67
CA ALA A 46 -10.79 5.54 -3.03
C ALA A 46 -10.60 6.34 -1.73
N SER A 47 -11.03 7.60 -1.71
CA SER A 47 -10.68 8.57 -0.67
C SER A 47 -11.10 8.14 0.74
N GLY A 48 -12.20 7.39 0.87
CA GLY A 48 -12.73 6.83 2.12
C GLY A 48 -11.89 5.68 2.68
N THR A 49 -10.95 5.12 1.91
CA THR A 49 -10.04 4.04 2.36
C THR A 49 -8.69 4.56 2.87
N THR A 50 -8.40 5.85 2.70
CA THR A 50 -7.15 6.45 3.20
C THR A 50 -7.10 6.44 4.73
N ALA A 51 -5.89 6.32 5.29
CA ALA A 51 -5.69 6.38 6.75
C ALA A 51 -6.27 7.66 7.38
N ALA A 52 -6.14 8.79 6.66
CA ALA A 52 -6.63 10.08 7.12
C ALA A 52 -8.16 10.16 7.25
N ASN A 53 -8.91 9.26 6.60
CA ASN A 53 -10.36 9.19 6.64
C ASN A 53 -10.91 8.01 7.46
N ALA A 54 -10.04 7.23 8.11
CA ALA A 54 -10.47 6.24 9.09
C ALA A 54 -11.24 6.92 10.25
N GLY A 55 -12.32 6.30 10.69
CA GLY A 55 -13.19 6.80 11.76
C GLY A 55 -14.05 8.02 11.37
N LYS A 56 -13.93 8.56 10.15
CA LYS A 56 -14.77 9.67 9.69
C LYS A 56 -16.08 9.16 9.10
N VAL A 57 -17.14 9.90 9.40
CA VAL A 57 -18.49 9.64 8.90
C VAL A 57 -18.61 10.17 7.48
N ASN A 58 -18.99 9.31 6.54
CA ASN A 58 -19.32 9.67 5.17
C ASN A 58 -20.80 9.44 4.94
N LEU A 59 -21.52 10.47 4.48
CA LEU A 59 -22.89 10.30 3.99
C LEU A 59 -22.81 9.81 2.55
N ILE A 60 -23.31 8.61 2.30
CA ILE A 60 -23.31 7.98 0.98
C ILE A 60 -24.75 7.85 0.51
N THR A 61 -25.01 8.23 -0.74
CA THR A 61 -26.36 8.36 -1.31
C THR A 61 -26.65 7.37 -2.45
N SER A 62 -25.63 6.67 -2.95
CA SER A 62 -25.80 5.66 -4.00
C SER A 62 -24.75 4.56 -3.93
N GLN A 63 -25.05 3.41 -4.53
CA GLN A 63 -24.10 2.32 -4.72
C GLN A 63 -22.83 2.77 -5.47
N ARG A 64 -23.02 3.60 -6.50
CA ARG A 64 -21.91 4.16 -7.27
C ARG A 64 -21.01 5.03 -6.41
N GLU A 65 -21.58 5.96 -5.64
CA GLU A 65 -20.82 6.82 -4.74
C GLU A 65 -20.08 6.00 -3.67
N LEU A 66 -20.71 4.94 -3.15
CA LEU A 66 -20.05 4.03 -2.22
C LEU A 66 -18.80 3.41 -2.86
N ALA A 67 -18.93 2.87 -4.07
CA ALA A 67 -17.86 2.20 -4.79
C ALA A 67 -16.75 3.18 -5.23
N GLU A 68 -17.08 4.42 -5.56
CA GLU A 68 -16.09 5.48 -5.84
C GLU A 68 -15.35 5.90 -4.55
N THR A 69 -16.05 5.97 -3.42
CA THR A 69 -15.50 6.44 -2.13
C THR A 69 -14.68 5.37 -1.41
N PHE A 70 -15.11 4.11 -1.45
CA PHE A 70 -14.51 3.00 -0.68
C PHE A 70 -13.97 1.85 -1.54
N GLY A 71 -14.08 1.93 -2.87
CA GLY A 71 -13.74 0.85 -3.78
C GLY A 71 -14.76 -0.28 -3.75
N ASP A 72 -14.60 -1.25 -4.65
CA ASP A 72 -15.46 -2.43 -4.69
C ASP A 72 -15.16 -3.38 -3.52
N PRO A 73 -16.18 -4.02 -2.91
CA PRO A 73 -15.97 -5.04 -1.88
C PRO A 73 -15.09 -6.19 -2.38
N THR A 74 -14.10 -6.55 -1.57
CA THR A 74 -13.16 -7.63 -1.86
C THR A 74 -13.51 -8.89 -1.07
N PHE A 75 -13.39 -10.03 -1.75
CA PHE A 75 -13.69 -11.35 -1.21
C PHE A 75 -12.54 -12.30 -1.52
N THR A 76 -12.11 -13.01 -0.49
CA THR A 76 -11.02 -13.98 -0.55
C THR A 76 -11.43 -15.24 -1.34
N LYS A 77 -10.45 -15.82 -2.02
CA LYS A 77 -10.58 -17.05 -2.78
C LYS A 77 -9.43 -17.99 -2.43
N ASP A 78 -9.65 -19.28 -2.58
CA ASP A 78 -8.59 -20.28 -2.42
C ASP A 78 -7.67 -20.33 -3.66
N GLY A 79 -6.63 -21.17 -3.60
CA GLY A 79 -5.71 -21.39 -4.71
C GLY A 79 -6.36 -22.02 -5.96
N ASN A 80 -7.60 -22.48 -5.86
CA ASN A 80 -8.41 -23.02 -6.95
C ASN A 80 -9.48 -22.03 -7.43
N ASN A 81 -9.42 -20.76 -6.99
CA ASN A 81 -10.36 -19.68 -7.32
C ASN A 81 -11.80 -19.92 -6.82
N ASN A 82 -12.01 -20.81 -5.85
CA ASN A 82 -13.30 -20.95 -5.18
C ASN A 82 -13.48 -19.84 -4.12
N PRO A 83 -14.67 -19.23 -4.02
CA PRO A 83 -14.96 -18.26 -2.98
C PRO A 83 -14.85 -18.86 -1.57
N ILE A 84 -14.16 -18.16 -0.67
CA ILE A 84 -14.11 -18.51 0.75
C ILE A 84 -15.14 -17.64 1.48
N HIS A 85 -16.38 -18.11 1.60
CA HIS A 85 -17.48 -17.31 2.16
C HIS A 85 -17.23 -16.89 3.63
N GLY A 86 -16.64 -17.79 4.43
CA GLY A 86 -16.28 -17.54 5.83
C GLY A 86 -14.94 -16.83 6.04
N GLY A 87 -14.36 -16.22 5.00
CA GLY A 87 -13.09 -15.51 5.11
C GLY A 87 -13.21 -14.29 6.03
N GLU A 88 -12.35 -14.21 7.04
CA GLU A 88 -12.35 -13.13 8.04
C GLU A 88 -11.97 -11.77 7.44
N LEU A 89 -11.20 -11.78 6.34
CA LEU A 89 -10.78 -10.58 5.62
C LEU A 89 -11.79 -10.14 4.54
N ASN A 90 -12.91 -10.85 4.38
CA ASN A 90 -13.94 -10.45 3.43
C ASN A 90 -14.64 -9.18 3.89
N GLU A 91 -14.84 -8.25 2.96
CA GLU A 91 -15.43 -6.93 3.25
C GLU A 91 -16.97 -6.98 3.29
N TRP A 92 -17.53 -7.87 4.11
CA TRP A 92 -18.99 -8.07 4.26
C TRP A 92 -19.72 -6.81 4.70
N GLY A 93 -19.10 -5.96 5.53
CA GLY A 93 -19.67 -4.69 5.93
C GLY A 93 -19.84 -3.73 4.75
N LEU A 94 -18.86 -3.68 3.84
CA LEU A 94 -18.95 -2.84 2.64
C LEU A 94 -19.98 -3.39 1.65
N GLN A 95 -20.08 -4.72 1.52
CA GLN A 95 -21.15 -5.37 0.75
C GLN A 95 -22.55 -5.11 1.33
N ALA A 96 -22.68 -5.07 2.65
CA ALA A 96 -23.93 -4.75 3.31
C ALA A 96 -24.35 -3.30 3.04
N ALA A 97 -23.40 -2.34 3.09
CA ALA A 97 -23.66 -0.95 2.70
C ALA A 97 -24.06 -0.85 1.22
N TYR A 98 -23.37 -1.55 0.33
CA TYR A 98 -23.69 -1.59 -1.09
C TYR A 98 -25.10 -2.15 -1.33
N SER A 99 -25.44 -3.25 -0.66
CA SER A 99 -26.75 -3.89 -0.79
C SER A 99 -27.88 -3.03 -0.22
N TYR A 100 -27.65 -2.36 0.91
CA TYR A 100 -28.61 -1.43 1.51
C TYR A 100 -28.89 -0.22 0.60
N LEU A 101 -27.84 0.36 -0.01
CA LEU A 101 -27.98 1.47 -0.96
C LEU A 101 -28.63 1.05 -2.29
N GLY A 102 -28.83 -0.25 -2.54
CA GLY A 102 -29.65 -0.73 -3.65
C GLY A 102 -31.15 -0.62 -3.40
N VAL A 103 -31.58 -0.44 -2.14
CA VAL A 103 -32.99 -0.31 -1.76
C VAL A 103 -33.30 0.99 -1.00
N ALA A 104 -32.28 1.75 -0.60
CA ALA A 104 -32.40 3.00 0.13
C ALA A 104 -31.50 4.10 -0.47
N ASN A 105 -31.82 5.36 -0.18
CA ASN A 105 -31.16 6.50 -0.83
C ASN A 105 -30.06 7.18 -0.03
N ARG A 106 -29.79 6.72 1.19
CA ARG A 106 -28.67 7.21 1.99
C ARG A 106 -28.30 6.26 3.13
N ALA A 107 -27.01 6.18 3.43
CA ALA A 107 -26.48 5.57 4.63
C ALA A 107 -25.26 6.36 5.12
N TYR A 108 -25.02 6.33 6.42
CA TYR A 108 -23.73 6.76 6.96
C TYR A 108 -22.76 5.58 6.91
N VAL A 109 -21.57 5.78 6.37
CA VAL A 109 -20.53 4.76 6.29
C VAL A 109 -19.27 5.27 6.98
N VAL A 110 -18.72 4.44 7.87
CA VAL A 110 -17.49 4.73 8.61
C VAL A 110 -16.53 3.57 8.40
N ARG A 111 -15.35 3.85 7.84
CA ARG A 111 -14.26 2.88 7.81
C ARG A 111 -13.63 2.80 9.20
N ALA A 112 -13.50 1.60 9.76
CA ALA A 112 -12.75 1.34 10.98
C ALA A 112 -11.24 1.61 10.77
N ALA A 113 -10.53 2.02 11.81
CA ALA A 113 -9.08 2.23 11.77
C ALA A 113 -8.31 0.89 11.81
N VAL A 114 -8.57 0.03 10.83
CA VAL A 114 -7.90 -1.25 10.61
C VAL A 114 -7.65 -1.43 9.11
N ASP A 115 -6.42 -1.79 8.74
CA ASP A 115 -6.09 -2.17 7.38
C ASP A 115 -6.18 -3.69 7.22
N THR A 116 -7.22 -4.17 6.53
CA THR A 116 -7.36 -5.62 6.27
C THR A 116 -6.34 -6.15 5.25
N GLY A 117 -5.68 -5.27 4.49
CA GLY A 117 -4.59 -5.63 3.59
C GLY A 117 -3.36 -6.14 4.33
N GLU A 118 -3.05 -5.54 5.48
CA GLU A 118 -1.95 -5.94 6.37
C GLU A 118 -2.23 -7.24 7.14
N LEU A 119 -3.50 -7.65 7.24
CA LEU A 119 -3.92 -8.87 7.94
C LEU A 119 -3.82 -10.13 7.07
N ASN A 120 -3.37 -10.00 5.81
CA ASN A 120 -3.11 -11.16 4.96
C ASN A 120 -1.98 -12.01 5.54
N ALA A 121 -2.27 -13.29 5.76
CA ALA A 121 -1.28 -14.24 6.24
C ALA A 121 -0.13 -14.36 5.23
N SER A 122 1.09 -14.06 5.67
CA SER A 122 2.29 -14.33 4.88
C SER A 122 2.95 -15.61 5.35
N ALA A 123 3.37 -16.45 4.39
CA ALA A 123 4.26 -17.59 4.66
C ALA A 123 5.71 -17.13 4.91
N THR A 124 6.04 -15.88 4.60
CA THR A 124 7.33 -15.28 4.97
C THR A 124 7.23 -14.77 6.41
N THR A 125 8.09 -15.28 7.28
CA THR A 125 8.25 -14.76 8.64
C THR A 125 8.51 -13.26 8.57
N PRO A 126 7.74 -12.42 9.28
CA PRO A 126 8.11 -11.02 9.46
C PRO A 126 9.51 -10.98 10.05
N ALA A 127 10.47 -10.34 9.38
CA ALA A 127 11.77 -10.08 10.00
C ALA A 127 11.48 -9.16 11.19
N ALA A 128 11.64 -9.68 12.39
CA ALA A 128 11.32 -8.96 13.63
C ALA A 128 11.97 -7.56 13.65
N ASN A 129 11.40 -6.66 14.47
CA ASN A 129 12.10 -5.44 14.89
C ASN A 129 13.54 -5.81 15.25
N PRO A 130 14.51 -4.98 14.83
CA PRO A 130 15.87 -5.43 14.91
C PRO A 130 16.26 -5.64 16.39
N PRO A 131 17.25 -6.51 16.66
CA PRO A 131 17.71 -6.78 18.02
C PRO A 131 18.02 -5.50 18.80
N SER A 132 17.87 -5.54 20.12
CA SER A 132 18.27 -4.42 20.98
C SER A 132 19.74 -4.05 20.72
N GLY A 133 19.98 -2.77 20.41
CA GLY A 133 21.30 -2.27 20.01
C GLY A 133 21.50 -2.14 18.49
N THR A 134 20.50 -2.47 17.68
CA THR A 134 20.50 -2.14 16.26
C THR A 134 19.93 -0.74 16.05
N TYR A 135 20.72 0.11 15.39
CA TYR A 135 20.34 1.47 15.04
C TYR A 135 20.10 1.53 13.53
N TRP A 136 18.93 2.01 13.13
CA TRP A 136 18.65 2.29 11.73
C TRP A 136 19.26 3.64 11.36
N LEU A 137 20.11 3.65 10.34
CA LEU A 137 20.56 4.87 9.70
C LEU A 137 19.58 5.14 8.54
N ASP A 138 18.75 6.17 8.68
CA ASP A 138 17.87 6.61 7.59
C ASP A 138 18.72 7.27 6.50
N THR A 139 19.03 6.51 5.44
CA THR A 139 19.85 6.98 4.34
C THR A 139 19.11 7.95 3.39
N ALA A 140 17.80 8.13 3.55
CA ALA A 140 17.01 9.05 2.74
C ALA A 140 16.95 10.46 3.35
N ASN A 141 16.89 10.56 4.69
CA ASN A 141 16.78 11.84 5.39
C ASN A 141 18.04 12.24 6.18
N THR A 142 19.00 11.33 6.34
CA THR A 142 20.28 11.64 7.00
C THR A 142 21.34 11.91 5.94
N GLU A 143 21.93 13.11 5.94
CA GLU A 143 23.17 13.33 5.20
C GLU A 143 24.34 12.73 5.97
N TRP A 144 24.94 11.68 5.42
CA TRP A 144 26.14 11.03 5.97
C TRP A 144 27.09 10.68 4.82
N GLY A 145 28.35 10.37 5.12
CA GLY A 145 29.35 10.01 4.10
C GLY A 145 30.76 9.84 4.67
N VAL A 146 31.71 9.53 3.80
CA VAL A 146 33.14 9.41 4.13
C VAL A 146 33.87 10.66 3.66
N PHE A 147 34.65 11.28 4.55
CA PHE A 147 35.50 12.41 4.19
C PHE A 147 36.89 11.92 3.78
N VAL A 148 37.25 12.13 2.52
CA VAL A 148 38.52 11.69 1.95
C VAL A 148 39.49 12.85 1.92
N TRP A 149 40.63 12.68 2.56
CA TRP A 149 41.72 13.65 2.53
C TRP A 149 42.40 13.65 1.15
N ASN A 150 42.71 14.83 0.62
CA ASN A 150 43.40 15.01 -0.65
C ASN A 150 44.89 14.59 -0.66
N GLY A 151 45.43 14.08 0.44
CA GLY A 151 46.81 13.58 0.55
C GLY A 151 47.90 14.67 0.57
N ASN A 152 47.53 15.95 0.45
CA ASN A 152 48.47 17.06 0.37
C ASN A 152 48.86 17.59 1.75
N ALA A 153 50.16 17.87 1.94
CA ALA A 153 50.70 18.43 3.17
C ALA A 153 50.06 19.78 3.53
N SER A 154 49.99 20.07 4.84
CA SER A 154 49.39 21.31 5.36
C SER A 154 50.04 22.59 4.84
N THR A 155 51.29 22.52 4.41
CA THR A 155 52.08 23.65 3.93
C THR A 155 51.76 24.03 2.49
N THR A 156 50.99 23.20 1.78
CA THR A 156 50.56 23.46 0.41
C THR A 156 49.25 24.24 0.43
N THR A 157 49.09 25.27 -0.41
CA THR A 157 47.79 25.95 -0.59
C THR A 157 46.74 24.93 -1.03
N GLY A 158 45.67 24.76 -0.24
CA GLY A 158 44.66 23.72 -0.45
C GLY A 158 45.03 22.33 0.09
N GLY A 159 46.12 22.21 0.85
CA GLY A 159 46.48 21.00 1.58
C GLY A 159 45.52 20.70 2.73
N GLN A 160 45.53 19.46 3.24
CA GLN A 160 44.58 19.01 4.28
C GLN A 160 43.10 19.29 3.96
N THR A 161 42.72 19.24 2.69
CA THR A 161 41.31 19.40 2.29
C THR A 161 40.63 18.04 2.28
N PHE A 162 39.39 18.00 2.77
CA PHE A 162 38.56 16.80 2.84
C PHE A 162 37.33 16.97 1.95
N THR A 163 37.06 15.98 1.11
CA THR A 163 35.87 15.94 0.24
C THR A 163 34.93 14.84 0.72
N LYS A 164 33.63 15.12 0.78
CA LYS A 164 32.61 14.13 1.10
C LYS A 164 32.43 13.18 -0.08
N HIS A 165 32.47 11.88 0.19
CA HIS A 165 32.10 10.80 -0.71
C HIS A 165 30.92 10.04 -0.12
N ASP A 166 29.90 9.75 -0.94
CA ASP A 166 28.78 8.91 -0.54
C ASP A 166 29.17 7.44 -0.76
N PRO A 167 29.24 6.62 0.31
CA PRO A 167 29.69 5.25 0.18
C PRO A 167 28.54 4.31 -0.23
N ILE A 168 28.90 3.20 -0.88
CA ILE A 168 28.00 2.10 -1.19
C ILE A 168 27.73 1.32 0.10
N VAL A 169 26.46 1.23 0.51
CA VAL A 169 26.07 0.41 1.67
C VAL A 169 25.76 -1.01 1.23
N ILE A 170 26.48 -1.97 1.81
CA ILE A 170 26.24 -3.39 1.56
C ILE A 170 25.52 -3.97 2.78
N THR A 171 24.24 -4.30 2.60
CA THR A 171 23.39 -4.96 3.60
C THR A 171 23.13 -6.43 3.27
N ASP A 172 23.38 -6.86 2.03
CA ASP A 172 23.20 -8.25 1.60
C ASP A 172 24.57 -8.95 1.41
N LYS A 173 24.79 -10.03 2.17
CA LYS A 173 26.01 -10.85 2.09
C LYS A 173 26.24 -11.46 0.71
N THR A 174 25.19 -11.60 -0.13
CA THR A 174 25.36 -12.07 -1.50
C THR A 174 26.21 -11.12 -2.35
N ASN A 175 26.33 -9.85 -1.95
CA ASN A 175 27.20 -8.86 -2.58
C ASN A 175 28.66 -8.92 -2.07
N CYS A 176 28.93 -9.75 -1.06
CA CYS A 176 30.28 -10.03 -0.57
C CYS A 176 30.88 -11.27 -1.26
N VAL A 177 32.21 -11.33 -1.31
CA VAL A 177 32.93 -12.49 -1.84
C VAL A 177 32.55 -13.74 -1.03
N GLY A 178 32.17 -14.80 -1.75
CA GLY A 178 31.75 -16.07 -1.15
C GLY A 178 30.38 -16.05 -0.46
N GLY A 179 29.62 -14.96 -0.50
CA GLY A 179 28.32 -14.89 0.18
C GLY A 179 28.45 -14.81 1.71
N VAL A 180 29.61 -14.37 2.22
CA VAL A 180 29.96 -14.37 3.64
C VAL A 180 29.81 -12.96 4.22
N ALA A 181 29.14 -12.85 5.36
CA ALA A 181 29.00 -11.58 6.07
C ALA A 181 30.38 -11.06 6.53
N GLY A 182 30.61 -9.76 6.42
CA GLY A 182 31.88 -9.11 6.74
C GLY A 182 33.02 -9.35 5.73
N ALA A 183 32.83 -10.17 4.70
CA ALA A 183 33.83 -10.35 3.64
C ALA A 183 33.91 -9.12 2.73
N VAL A 184 35.01 -9.00 1.97
CA VAL A 184 35.19 -7.91 1.02
C VAL A 184 34.09 -7.90 -0.05
N PRO A 185 33.68 -6.73 -0.57
CA PRO A 185 32.70 -6.64 -1.65
C PRO A 185 33.16 -7.41 -2.90
N LYS A 186 32.21 -7.93 -3.67
CA LYS A 186 32.51 -8.47 -5.01
C LYS A 186 33.04 -7.35 -5.90
N THR A 187 33.87 -7.71 -6.88
CA THR A 187 34.39 -6.77 -7.89
C THR A 187 33.30 -6.15 -8.77
N SER A 188 32.09 -6.71 -8.77
CA SER A 188 30.91 -6.15 -9.43
C SER A 188 30.22 -5.04 -8.64
N ILE A 189 30.66 -4.75 -7.40
CA ILE A 189 30.07 -3.75 -6.52
C ILE A 189 30.98 -2.53 -6.49
N GLY A 190 30.55 -1.48 -7.21
CA GLY A 190 31.29 -0.22 -7.35
C GLY A 190 32.43 -0.28 -8.38
N ALA A 191 33.24 0.78 -8.40
CA ALA A 191 34.42 0.94 -9.22
C ALA A 191 35.64 1.35 -8.37
N VAL A 192 36.83 1.34 -8.98
CA VAL A 192 38.04 1.83 -8.33
C VAL A 192 37.87 3.31 -7.97
N GLY A 193 37.99 3.63 -6.67
CA GLY A 193 37.78 4.97 -6.13
C GLY A 193 36.48 5.11 -5.33
N ASP A 194 35.57 4.15 -5.43
CA ASP A 194 34.38 4.10 -4.59
C ASP A 194 34.71 3.58 -3.19
N TYR A 195 33.96 4.08 -2.21
CA TYR A 195 34.02 3.61 -0.83
C TYR A 195 32.80 2.76 -0.56
N ALA A 196 32.98 1.64 0.15
CA ALA A 196 31.87 0.78 0.54
C ALA A 196 31.90 0.55 2.06
N ILE A 197 30.72 0.57 2.68
CA ILE A 197 30.53 0.16 4.07
C ILE A 197 29.82 -1.18 4.06
N ASN A 198 30.48 -2.19 4.62
CA ASN A 198 29.88 -3.49 4.82
C ASN A 198 29.13 -3.52 6.16
N ALA A 199 27.80 -3.58 6.10
CA ALA A 199 26.89 -3.67 7.24
C ALA A 199 26.20 -5.04 7.33
N THR A 200 26.74 -6.07 6.67
CA THR A 200 26.21 -7.43 6.73
C THR A 200 26.47 -8.07 8.10
N THR A 201 25.47 -8.80 8.62
CA THR A 201 25.52 -9.54 9.88
C THR A 201 25.40 -11.04 9.64
#